data_AF-A0A4S9DCY1-F1
#
_entry.id   AF-A0A4S9DCY1-F1
#
_cell.length_a   1.000
_cell.length_b   1.000
_cell.length_c   1.000
_cell.angle_alpha   90.00
_cell.angle_beta   90.00
_cell.angle_gamma   90.00
#
_symmetry.space_group_name_H-M   'P 1'
#
loop_
_entity.id
_entity.type
_entity.pdbx_description
1 polymer ?
#
loop_
_entity_poly.entity_id
_entity_poly.type
_entity_poly.pdbx_seq_one_letter_code
_entity_poly.pdbx_strand_id
1 'polypeptide(L)'
;MAQVRKYAALPDLDESPDTYETPDLTDDASTLPTSTAWSETSDTEANPSISRSKLHPNEARSQFQSSRVDARETDFSDRVSSKRRAYVVSNREQDDGEDYDSEDENESLQRKLARLNREVQEVQNELDKRKSEANGTEAHTEDEDVAAQLAQLSTALDGMRQSQSAQSRLSRQLATTAPSKAEAVTIPDSTRTEEATKETVDTQALNKVADFDARLAILERQLGITSLDAPEASTATSFLPIIPTLSLLDRQLALLTSSTSQTHIDTLAQKLQQQQTPKPSGTTDGLHELHTPEDMAKLRALYALLPTLTSLSPTVPPLLTRLRSLRTLHANAVTASQTLDEVERKQDEADREIREWRDGLKKVEEAVAKAESGMLENSAAVETWVKELEERVKRLA
;
A
#
# COMPACT_ATOMS: atom_id res chain seq x y z
N MET A 1 38.98 -17.07 -18.22
CA MET A 1 40.45 -16.77 -18.17
C MET A 1 40.98 -16.24 -16.83
N ALA A 2 40.15 -15.76 -15.88
CA ALA A 2 40.64 -15.31 -14.57
C ALA A 2 40.89 -16.43 -13.55
N GLN A 3 40.17 -17.56 -13.67
CA GLN A 3 40.34 -18.74 -12.80
C GLN A 3 41.72 -19.40 -12.97
N VAL A 4 42.26 -19.37 -14.19
CA VAL A 4 43.57 -19.96 -14.53
C VAL A 4 44.70 -19.36 -13.67
N ARG A 5 44.63 -18.09 -13.27
CA ARG A 5 45.71 -17.45 -12.48
C ARG A 5 45.74 -17.81 -11.01
N LYS A 6 44.59 -18.12 -10.40
CA LYS A 6 44.51 -18.47 -8.96
C LYS A 6 45.02 -19.88 -8.70
N TYR A 7 44.83 -20.78 -9.65
CA TYR A 7 45.12 -22.20 -9.48
C TYR A 7 46.41 -22.66 -10.18
N ALA A 8 47.01 -21.86 -11.07
CA ALA A 8 48.24 -22.20 -11.81
C ALA A 8 49.48 -22.57 -10.95
N ALA A 9 49.51 -22.22 -9.66
CA ALA A 9 50.61 -22.58 -8.77
C ALA A 9 50.45 -23.96 -8.10
N LEU A 10 49.28 -24.60 -8.25
CA LEU A 10 49.04 -25.93 -7.71
C LEU A 10 49.48 -26.99 -8.74
N PRO A 11 50.31 -27.98 -8.36
CA PRO A 11 50.52 -29.17 -9.19
C PRO A 11 49.23 -30.00 -9.26
N ASP A 12 49.00 -30.67 -10.40
CA ASP A 12 47.83 -31.53 -10.68
C ASP A 12 46.51 -30.76 -10.99
N LEU A 13 46.56 -29.79 -11.93
CA LEU A 13 45.34 -29.20 -12.50
C LEU A 13 44.78 -30.10 -13.59
N ASP A 14 43.49 -30.41 -13.49
CA ASP A 14 42.75 -31.10 -14.54
C ASP A 14 42.49 -30.17 -15.74
N GLU A 15 42.86 -30.63 -16.94
CA GLU A 15 42.61 -29.94 -18.21
C GLU A 15 41.34 -30.47 -18.92
N SER A 16 40.60 -31.36 -18.25
CA SER A 16 39.33 -31.87 -18.75
C SER A 16 38.27 -30.75 -18.89
N PRO A 17 37.27 -30.91 -19.77
CA PRO A 17 36.19 -29.94 -19.90
C PRO A 17 35.43 -29.77 -18.57
N ASP A 18 35.23 -28.50 -18.16
CA ASP A 18 34.55 -28.12 -16.91
C ASP A 18 33.14 -28.74 -16.76
N THR A 19 32.46 -29.01 -17.88
CA THR A 19 31.09 -29.54 -17.89
C THR A 19 31.00 -30.72 -18.86
N TYR A 20 30.59 -31.88 -18.35
CA TYR A 20 30.19 -33.05 -19.14
C TYR A 20 28.67 -33.16 -19.14
N GLU A 21 28.02 -32.49 -20.08
CA GLU A 21 26.56 -32.52 -20.24
C GLU A 21 26.13 -33.43 -21.39
N THR A 22 24.93 -34.00 -21.23
CA THR A 22 24.23 -34.64 -22.35
C THR A 22 23.82 -33.57 -23.36
N PRO A 23 23.85 -33.84 -24.67
CA PRO A 23 23.41 -32.88 -25.67
C PRO A 23 22.02 -32.37 -25.34
N ASP A 24 21.82 -31.04 -25.42
CA ASP A 24 20.50 -30.43 -25.25
C ASP A 24 19.52 -31.13 -26.19
N LEU A 25 18.44 -31.65 -25.60
CA LEU A 25 17.31 -32.19 -26.36
C LEU A 25 16.78 -31.04 -27.21
N THR A 26 16.96 -31.12 -28.51
CA THR A 26 16.49 -30.11 -29.45
C THR A 26 14.99 -29.87 -29.25
N ASP A 27 14.59 -28.61 -29.11
CA ASP A 27 13.19 -28.17 -28.93
C ASP A 27 12.20 -28.69 -30.00
N ASP A 28 12.70 -29.27 -31.10
CA ASP A 28 11.90 -29.85 -32.18
C ASP A 28 11.24 -31.21 -31.82
N ALA A 29 11.63 -31.85 -30.72
CA ALA A 29 10.98 -33.07 -30.22
C ALA A 29 10.02 -32.71 -29.08
N SER A 30 8.88 -32.11 -29.45
CA SER A 30 7.69 -31.83 -28.63
C SER A 30 7.59 -32.70 -27.36
N THR A 31 8.11 -32.18 -26.25
CA THR A 31 7.66 -32.60 -24.93
C THR A 31 6.45 -31.75 -24.60
N LEU A 32 5.28 -32.39 -24.63
CA LEU A 32 4.06 -31.84 -24.04
C LEU A 32 4.40 -31.22 -22.68
N PRO A 33 3.96 -29.98 -22.40
CA PRO A 33 4.29 -29.32 -21.15
C PRO A 33 3.81 -30.19 -19.97
N THR A 34 4.76 -30.74 -19.20
CA THR A 34 4.49 -31.26 -17.86
C THR A 34 4.36 -30.07 -16.92
N SER A 35 3.29 -29.30 -17.11
CA SER A 35 2.81 -28.36 -16.12
C SER A 35 1.51 -28.91 -15.59
N THR A 36 1.45 -29.15 -14.29
CA THR A 36 0.23 -29.39 -13.51
C THR A 36 -0.73 -28.19 -13.49
N ALA A 37 -0.63 -27.27 -14.47
CA ALA A 37 -1.65 -26.29 -14.76
C ALA A 37 -2.69 -26.95 -15.66
N TRP A 38 -3.86 -27.18 -15.09
CA TRP A 38 -5.02 -27.72 -15.78
C TRP A 38 -5.42 -26.74 -16.90
N SER A 39 -4.92 -26.96 -18.11
CA SER A 39 -5.53 -26.43 -19.32
C SER A 39 -6.64 -27.39 -19.72
N GLU A 40 -7.84 -27.05 -19.25
CA GLU A 40 -9.08 -27.74 -19.54
C GLU A 40 -9.47 -27.43 -21.01
N THR A 41 -8.80 -28.10 -21.95
CA THR A 41 -9.21 -28.15 -23.36
C THR A 41 -9.46 -29.57 -23.84
N SER A 42 -9.81 -30.46 -22.90
CA SER A 42 -10.62 -31.63 -23.21
C SER A 42 -12.09 -31.33 -22.89
N ASP A 43 -12.61 -30.25 -23.48
CA ASP A 43 -14.05 -29.94 -23.53
C ASP A 43 -14.73 -30.86 -24.56
N THR A 44 -14.59 -32.17 -24.34
CA THR A 44 -15.47 -33.18 -24.91
C THR A 44 -16.63 -33.35 -23.92
N GLU A 45 -17.81 -32.89 -24.33
CA GLU A 45 -19.08 -32.93 -23.60
C GLU A 45 -19.16 -31.95 -22.41
N ALA A 46 -19.51 -30.70 -22.72
CA ALA A 46 -19.99 -29.73 -21.74
C ALA A 46 -21.16 -30.33 -20.95
N ASN A 47 -20.94 -30.69 -19.68
CA ASN A 47 -21.99 -31.16 -18.80
C ASN A 47 -23.13 -30.12 -18.77
N PRO A 48 -24.33 -30.42 -19.29
CA PRO A 48 -25.43 -29.46 -19.34
C PRO A 48 -26.00 -29.12 -17.95
N SER A 49 -25.57 -29.84 -16.92
CA SER A 49 -25.89 -29.62 -15.51
C SER A 49 -25.03 -28.55 -14.83
N ILE A 50 -23.94 -28.09 -15.46
CA ILE A 50 -23.01 -27.13 -14.86
C ILE A 50 -23.08 -25.81 -15.62
N SER A 51 -23.67 -24.79 -14.99
CA SER A 51 -23.67 -23.42 -15.50
C SER A 51 -22.28 -22.81 -15.40
N ARG A 52 -21.56 -22.71 -16.52
CA ARG A 52 -20.23 -22.07 -16.63
C ARG A 52 -20.31 -20.58 -16.96
N SER A 53 -21.26 -19.85 -16.36
CA SER A 53 -21.37 -18.40 -16.57
C SER A 53 -20.08 -17.71 -16.12
N LYS A 54 -19.44 -16.96 -17.02
CA LYS A 54 -18.25 -16.17 -16.69
C LYS A 54 -18.64 -15.09 -15.68
N LEU A 55 -17.84 -14.97 -14.62
CA LEU A 55 -18.02 -13.91 -13.64
C LEU A 55 -17.54 -12.59 -14.26
N HIS A 56 -18.44 -11.62 -14.37
CA HIS A 56 -18.13 -10.26 -14.78
C HIS A 56 -18.05 -9.37 -13.54
N PRO A 57 -16.86 -9.21 -12.91
CA PRO A 57 -16.74 -8.53 -11.62
C PRO A 57 -17.15 -7.06 -11.68
N ASN A 58 -16.99 -6.40 -12.84
CA ASN A 58 -17.41 -5.00 -13.02
C ASN A 58 -18.95 -4.86 -13.06
N GLU A 59 -19.64 -5.78 -13.72
CA GLU A 59 -21.11 -5.80 -13.77
C GLU A 59 -21.67 -6.15 -12.38
N ALA A 60 -21.13 -7.19 -11.74
CA ALA A 60 -21.49 -7.55 -10.37
C ALA A 60 -21.25 -6.37 -9.41
N ARG A 61 -20.11 -5.68 -9.53
CA ARG A 61 -19.82 -4.49 -8.70
C ARG A 61 -20.87 -3.40 -8.88
N SER A 62 -21.33 -3.14 -10.10
CA SER A 62 -22.39 -2.15 -10.35
C SER A 62 -23.71 -2.53 -9.68
N GLN A 63 -24.06 -3.83 -9.66
CA GLN A 63 -25.29 -4.33 -9.04
C GLN A 63 -25.26 -4.22 -7.50
N PHE A 64 -24.11 -4.45 -6.87
CA PHE A 64 -23.98 -4.43 -5.41
C PHE A 64 -23.53 -3.08 -4.83
N GLN A 65 -23.21 -2.09 -5.67
CA GLN A 65 -22.71 -0.79 -5.21
C GLN A 65 -23.75 0.03 -4.44
N SER A 66 -25.03 -0.08 -4.81
CA SER A 66 -26.14 0.67 -4.17
C SER A 66 -26.68 0.00 -2.91
N SER A 67 -26.45 -1.30 -2.74
CA SER A 67 -26.87 -2.07 -1.56
C SER A 67 -25.87 -1.94 -0.41
N ARG A 68 -26.33 -1.54 0.77
CA ARG A 68 -25.54 -1.57 2.01
C ARG A 68 -26.22 -2.45 3.03
N VAL A 69 -25.44 -3.31 3.67
CA VAL A 69 -25.93 -4.23 4.71
C VAL A 69 -25.44 -3.73 6.07
N ASP A 70 -26.38 -3.43 6.97
CA ASP A 70 -26.07 -3.17 8.37
C ASP A 70 -26.17 -4.48 9.17
N ALA A 71 -25.08 -4.81 9.86
CA ALA A 71 -24.92 -6.01 10.67
C ALA A 71 -24.66 -5.70 12.15
N ARG A 72 -24.88 -4.46 12.60
CA ARG A 72 -24.59 -4.06 14.00
C ARG A 72 -25.49 -4.72 15.03
N GLU A 73 -26.71 -5.06 14.63
CA GLU A 73 -27.71 -5.63 15.53
C GLU A 73 -27.93 -7.14 15.33
N THR A 74 -27.23 -7.77 14.40
CA THR A 74 -27.47 -9.19 14.08
C THR A 74 -26.97 -10.10 15.18
N ASP A 75 -27.84 -11.00 15.63
CA ASP A 75 -27.51 -12.03 16.62
C ASP A 75 -27.27 -13.36 15.88
N PHE A 76 -26.01 -13.81 15.87
CA PHE A 76 -25.63 -15.13 15.33
C PHE A 76 -25.63 -16.22 16.40
N SER A 77 -25.97 -15.89 17.64
CA SER A 77 -26.21 -16.93 18.62
C SER A 77 -27.46 -17.68 18.16
N ASP A 78 -27.34 -18.98 17.93
CA ASP A 78 -28.40 -19.91 17.50
C ASP A 78 -29.51 -20.07 18.58
N ARG A 79 -29.67 -19.04 19.42
CA ARG A 79 -30.67 -18.91 20.46
C ARG A 79 -31.95 -18.45 19.79
N VAL A 80 -32.96 -19.32 19.82
CA VAL A 80 -34.30 -19.05 19.30
C VAL A 80 -35.03 -18.06 20.24
N SER A 81 -34.55 -16.81 20.29
CA SER A 81 -35.27 -15.72 20.95
C SER A 81 -36.39 -15.22 20.04
N SER A 82 -37.48 -14.73 20.62
CA SER A 82 -38.69 -14.32 19.89
C SER A 82 -38.53 -13.09 19.01
N LYS A 83 -37.43 -12.35 19.13
CA LYS A 83 -37.08 -11.20 18.29
C LYS A 83 -35.81 -11.52 17.50
N ARG A 84 -35.98 -12.14 16.33
CA ARG A 84 -34.87 -12.41 15.41
C ARG A 84 -34.33 -11.07 14.90
N ARG A 85 -33.12 -10.70 15.31
CA ARG A 85 -32.42 -9.53 14.76
C ARG A 85 -31.75 -9.96 13.45
N ALA A 86 -32.36 -9.60 12.34
CA ALA A 86 -31.90 -9.95 11.00
C ALA A 86 -31.06 -8.82 10.37
N TYR A 87 -30.35 -9.13 9.30
CA TYR A 87 -29.63 -8.13 8.51
C TYR A 87 -30.61 -7.10 7.95
N VAL A 88 -30.28 -5.82 8.11
CA VAL A 88 -31.03 -4.73 7.49
C VAL A 88 -30.27 -4.32 6.22
N VAL A 89 -30.88 -4.54 5.06
CA VAL A 89 -30.35 -4.09 3.77
C VAL A 89 -31.05 -2.79 3.41
N SER A 90 -30.27 -1.73 3.22
CA SER A 90 -30.77 -0.44 2.73
C SER A 90 -30.19 -0.17 1.35
N ASN A 91 -31.06 0.11 0.39
CA ASN A 91 -30.67 0.53 -0.95
C ASN A 91 -30.78 2.05 -1.04
N ARG A 92 -29.66 2.71 -1.36
CA ARG A 92 -29.55 4.18 -1.41
C ARG A 92 -30.44 4.83 -2.49
N GLU A 93 -30.97 4.05 -3.43
CA GLU A 93 -31.78 4.53 -4.57
C GLU A 93 -33.29 4.43 -4.35
N GLN A 94 -33.75 3.87 -3.21
CA GLN A 94 -35.17 3.70 -2.89
C GLN A 94 -35.52 4.48 -1.62
N ASP A 95 -35.35 5.81 -1.67
CA ASP A 95 -35.83 6.75 -0.65
C ASP A 95 -36.73 7.81 -1.32
N ASP A 96 -37.49 7.37 -2.32
CA ASP A 96 -38.45 8.20 -3.06
C ASP A 96 -39.63 7.30 -3.48
N GLY A 97 -40.56 7.07 -2.55
CA GLY A 97 -41.86 6.47 -2.88
C GLY A 97 -42.40 5.45 -1.87
N GLU A 98 -43.54 5.81 -1.29
CA GLU A 98 -44.56 4.96 -0.66
C GLU A 98 -44.37 4.65 0.84
N ASP A 99 -44.87 5.61 1.63
CA ASP A 99 -45.74 5.44 2.81
C ASP A 99 -46.13 3.98 3.10
N TYR A 100 -45.36 3.33 3.98
CA TYR A 100 -45.86 2.26 4.81
C TYR A 100 -45.85 2.79 6.24
N ASP A 101 -47.05 2.82 6.84
CA ASP A 101 -47.34 3.08 8.26
C ASP A 101 -46.54 2.15 9.19
N SER A 102 -45.23 2.38 9.31
CA SER A 102 -44.42 1.97 10.45
C SER A 102 -44.18 3.21 11.29
N GLU A 103 -45.26 3.70 11.91
CA GLU A 103 -45.30 5.02 12.57
C GLU A 103 -44.37 5.15 13.80
N ASP A 104 -43.67 4.10 14.26
CA ASP A 104 -43.01 4.18 15.59
C ASP A 104 -41.53 3.76 15.67
N GLU A 105 -40.96 3.01 14.73
CA GLU A 105 -39.66 2.37 15.03
C GLU A 105 -38.42 3.23 14.70
N ASN A 106 -38.50 4.23 13.81
CA ASN A 106 -37.31 4.98 13.34
C ASN A 106 -37.44 6.51 13.35
N GLU A 107 -38.32 7.11 14.17
CA GLU A 107 -38.27 8.57 14.34
C GLU A 107 -36.91 8.98 14.96
N SER A 108 -36.13 9.78 14.23
CA SER A 108 -34.88 10.33 14.73
C SER A 108 -35.12 11.11 16.03
N LEU A 109 -34.15 11.08 16.96
CA LEU A 109 -34.26 11.75 18.25
C LEU A 109 -34.64 13.24 18.11
N GLN A 110 -34.20 13.88 17.02
CA GLN A 110 -34.54 15.26 16.71
C GLN A 110 -36.02 15.44 16.33
N ARG A 111 -36.62 14.50 15.59
CA ARG A 111 -38.05 14.53 15.23
C ARG A 111 -38.92 14.26 16.47
N LYS A 112 -38.51 13.32 17.33
CA LYS A 112 -39.16 13.06 18.63
C LYS A 112 -39.16 14.30 19.53
N LEU A 113 -38.03 14.99 19.66
CA LEU A 113 -37.92 16.23 20.45
C LEU A 113 -38.76 17.37 19.86
N ALA A 114 -38.88 17.48 18.54
CA ALA A 114 -39.73 18.49 17.90
C ALA A 114 -41.22 18.23 18.14
N ARG A 115 -41.65 16.96 18.03
CA ARG A 115 -43.03 16.54 18.34
C ARG A 115 -43.40 16.82 19.79
N LEU A 116 -42.53 16.41 20.73
CA LEU A 116 -42.75 16.62 22.16
C LEU A 116 -42.84 18.10 22.54
N ASN A 117 -42.04 18.97 21.91
CA ASN A 117 -42.15 20.42 22.13
C ASN A 117 -43.50 20.97 21.66
N ARG A 118 -44.01 20.48 20.53
CA ARG A 118 -45.33 20.89 20.02
C ARG A 118 -46.44 20.47 20.99
N GLU A 119 -46.38 19.24 21.51
CA GLU A 119 -47.33 18.72 22.50
C GLU A 119 -47.26 19.52 23.82
N VAL A 120 -46.06 19.82 24.32
CA VAL A 120 -45.89 20.64 25.54
C VAL A 120 -46.42 22.06 25.33
N GLN A 121 -46.21 22.64 24.15
CA GLN A 121 -46.73 23.97 23.82
C GLN A 121 -48.26 23.97 23.69
N GLU A 122 -48.85 22.91 23.14
CA GLU A 122 -50.30 22.72 23.08
C GLU A 122 -50.91 22.66 24.49
N VAL A 123 -50.31 21.90 25.40
CA VAL A 123 -50.75 21.81 26.81
C VAL A 123 -50.59 23.15 27.55
N GLN A 124 -49.51 23.90 27.31
CA GLN A 124 -49.34 25.24 27.88
C GLN A 124 -50.45 26.20 27.41
N ASN A 125 -50.79 26.18 26.12
CA ASN A 125 -51.87 27.00 25.58
C ASN A 125 -53.24 26.63 26.16
N GLU A 126 -53.49 25.34 26.43
CA GLU A 126 -54.72 24.89 27.08
C GLU A 126 -54.83 25.37 28.53
N LEU A 127 -53.72 25.37 29.29
CA LEU A 127 -53.68 25.91 30.64
C LEU A 127 -53.87 27.43 30.66
N ASP A 128 -53.24 28.16 29.75
CA ASP A 128 -53.42 29.61 29.65
C ASP A 128 -54.87 29.98 29.29
N LYS A 129 -55.50 29.19 28.42
CA LYS A 129 -56.92 29.32 28.10
C LYS A 129 -57.80 29.07 29.33
N ARG A 130 -57.55 28.00 30.10
CA ARG A 130 -58.26 27.71 31.35
C ARG A 130 -58.06 28.79 32.41
N LYS A 131 -56.85 29.34 32.56
CA LYS A 131 -56.57 30.47 33.47
C LYS A 131 -57.33 31.74 33.06
N SER A 132 -57.47 32.00 31.76
CA SER A 132 -58.25 33.13 31.25
C SER A 132 -59.77 32.97 31.45
N GLU A 133 -60.26 31.73 31.38
CA GLU A 133 -61.68 31.38 31.58
C GLU A 133 -62.07 31.29 33.07
N ALA A 134 -61.12 30.99 33.97
CA ALA A 134 -61.35 30.79 35.41
C ALA A 134 -61.32 32.08 36.25
N ASN A 135 -61.26 33.27 35.65
CA ASN A 135 -61.12 34.56 36.37
C ASN A 135 -62.39 35.00 37.14
N GLY A 136 -63.29 34.06 37.47
CA GLY A 136 -64.56 34.31 38.17
C GLY A 136 -64.87 33.37 39.35
N THR A 137 -64.19 32.24 39.55
CA THR A 137 -64.39 31.38 40.73
C THR A 137 -63.18 30.47 40.94
N GLU A 138 -62.53 30.66 42.11
CA GLU A 138 -61.39 29.91 42.69
C GLU A 138 -60.33 29.34 41.73
N ALA A 139 -59.18 30.02 41.66
CA ALA A 139 -57.96 29.47 41.07
C ALA A 139 -57.53 28.22 41.86
N HIS A 140 -57.68 27.04 41.28
CA HIS A 140 -57.12 25.81 41.83
C HIS A 140 -55.59 25.95 41.88
N THR A 141 -55.01 25.86 43.07
CA THR A 141 -53.54 25.90 43.30
C THR A 141 -52.80 24.83 42.49
N GLU A 142 -53.49 23.76 42.10
CA GLU A 142 -52.98 22.67 41.26
C GLU A 142 -52.64 23.13 39.83
N ASP A 143 -53.34 24.10 39.24
CA ASP A 143 -53.05 24.61 37.89
C ASP A 143 -51.81 25.53 37.86
N GLU A 144 -51.51 26.19 38.98
CA GLU A 144 -50.27 26.95 39.17
C GLU A 144 -49.06 26.00 39.27
N ASP A 145 -49.19 24.91 40.02
CA ASP A 145 -48.13 23.90 40.18
C ASP A 145 -47.85 23.16 38.86
N VAL A 146 -48.88 22.79 38.10
CA VAL A 146 -48.72 22.13 36.79
C VAL A 146 -48.10 23.08 35.77
N ALA A 147 -48.47 24.37 35.78
CA ALA A 147 -47.83 25.38 34.92
C ALA A 147 -46.35 25.57 35.27
N ALA A 148 -46.00 25.57 36.56
CA ALA A 148 -44.60 25.65 37.00
C ALA A 148 -43.79 24.42 36.57
N GLN A 149 -44.37 23.22 36.65
CA GLN A 149 -43.73 21.97 36.20
C GLN A 149 -43.56 21.93 34.67
N LEU A 150 -44.52 22.42 33.89
CA LEU A 150 -44.41 22.53 32.43
C LEU A 150 -43.37 23.57 31.99
N ALA A 151 -43.24 24.67 32.73
CA ALA A 151 -42.15 25.62 32.52
C ALA A 151 -40.78 24.97 32.77
N GLN A 152 -40.65 24.17 33.84
CA GLN A 152 -39.43 23.39 34.10
C GLN A 152 -39.16 22.34 33.01
N LEU A 153 -40.19 21.66 32.50
CA LEU A 153 -40.05 20.68 31.42
C LEU A 153 -39.61 21.33 30.09
N SER A 154 -40.20 22.46 29.73
CA SER A 154 -39.83 23.21 28.51
C SER A 154 -38.40 23.76 28.57
N THR A 155 -37.95 24.26 29.74
CA THR A 155 -36.56 24.69 29.93
C THR A 155 -35.56 23.53 29.87
N ALA A 156 -35.91 22.37 30.43
CA ALA A 156 -35.10 21.15 30.32
C ALA A 156 -35.00 20.65 28.87
N LEU A 157 -36.12 20.64 28.12
CA LEU A 157 -36.15 20.27 26.70
C LEU A 157 -35.33 21.21 25.83
N ASP A 158 -35.38 22.53 26.08
CA ASP A 158 -34.59 23.50 25.34
C ASP A 158 -33.09 23.41 25.67
N GLY A 159 -32.74 23.06 26.90
CA GLY A 159 -31.37 22.72 27.30
C GLY A 159 -30.81 21.50 26.54
N MET A 160 -31.61 20.45 26.35
CA MET A 160 -31.21 19.28 25.56
C MET A 160 -31.02 19.61 24.07
N ARG A 161 -31.83 20.52 23.50
CA ARG A 161 -31.66 21.00 22.12
C ARG A 161 -30.35 21.78 21.94
N GLN A 162 -30.01 22.62 22.90
CA GLN A 162 -28.76 23.39 22.86
C GLN A 162 -27.53 22.49 22.98
N SER A 163 -27.59 21.40 23.76
CA SER A 163 -26.53 20.39 23.82
C SER A 163 -26.31 19.71 22.46
N GLN A 164 -27.38 19.32 21.76
CA GLN A 164 -27.31 18.76 20.40
C GLN A 164 -26.78 19.78 19.37
N SER A 165 -27.05 21.07 19.58
CA SER A 165 -26.54 22.14 18.71
C SER A 165 -25.03 22.38 18.85
N ALA A 166 -24.39 21.90 19.92
CA ALA A 166 -22.93 21.96 20.04
C ALA A 166 -22.24 21.05 19.00
N GLN A 167 -22.79 19.85 18.76
CA GLN A 167 -22.32 18.96 17.69
C GLN A 167 -22.57 19.54 16.29
N SER A 168 -23.69 20.24 16.07
CA SER A 168 -23.95 20.91 14.78
C SER A 168 -23.11 22.18 14.59
N ARG A 169 -22.72 22.86 15.67
CA ARG A 169 -21.76 23.97 15.63
C ARG A 169 -20.35 23.47 15.32
N LEU A 170 -19.95 22.34 15.88
CA LEU A 170 -18.66 21.70 15.61
C LEU A 170 -18.57 21.20 14.16
N SER A 171 -19.62 20.57 13.64
CA SER A 171 -19.66 20.13 12.24
C SER A 171 -19.72 21.30 11.25
N ARG A 172 -20.41 22.39 11.60
CA ARG A 172 -20.44 23.62 10.80
C ARG A 172 -19.09 24.36 10.85
N GLN A 173 -18.39 24.37 11.97
CA GLN A 173 -17.04 24.93 12.09
C GLN A 173 -16.00 24.13 11.30
N LEU A 174 -16.10 22.81 11.27
CA LEU A 174 -15.21 21.95 10.48
C LEU A 174 -15.44 22.08 8.97
N ALA A 175 -16.69 22.33 8.55
CA ALA A 175 -17.04 22.57 7.15
C ALA A 175 -16.60 23.97 6.64
N THR A 176 -16.43 24.96 7.53
CA THR A 176 -15.98 26.31 7.16
C THR A 176 -14.47 26.50 7.05
N THR A 177 -13.66 25.49 7.40
CA THR A 177 -12.19 25.56 7.31
C THR A 177 -11.65 25.05 5.97
N ALA A 178 -12.05 25.70 4.86
CA ALA A 178 -11.33 25.72 3.57
C ALA A 178 -12.04 26.70 2.59
N PRO A 179 -11.32 27.44 1.73
CA PRO A 179 -10.36 28.51 2.04
C PRO A 179 -10.77 29.84 1.38
N SER A 180 -10.48 31.01 2.00
CA SER A 180 -10.36 32.27 1.24
C SER A 180 -9.60 33.37 1.99
N LYS A 181 -8.44 33.74 1.44
CA LYS A 181 -7.94 35.10 1.19
C LYS A 181 -8.66 36.27 1.89
N ALA A 182 -8.05 36.87 2.91
CA ALA A 182 -7.96 38.33 3.13
C ALA A 182 -7.11 38.71 4.36
N GLU A 183 -6.15 39.61 4.12
CA GLU A 183 -5.67 40.72 4.96
C GLU A 183 -5.10 40.47 6.37
N ALA A 184 -3.77 40.37 6.39
CA ALA A 184 -2.84 41.20 7.17
C ALA A 184 -3.31 41.73 8.55
N VAL A 185 -2.96 40.97 9.60
CA VAL A 185 -2.54 41.54 10.89
C VAL A 185 -1.28 40.81 11.33
N THR A 186 -0.20 41.59 11.49
CA THR A 186 1.17 41.18 11.78
C THR A 186 1.34 40.75 13.24
N ILE A 187 1.77 39.50 13.48
CA ILE A 187 2.37 39.03 14.74
C ILE A 187 3.55 38.11 14.37
N PRO A 188 4.73 38.22 15.00
CA PRO A 188 5.97 37.68 14.44
C PRO A 188 6.12 36.16 14.62
N ASP A 189 6.54 35.55 13.52
CA ASP A 189 7.40 34.38 13.33
C ASP A 189 7.61 33.39 14.49
N SER A 190 7.12 32.17 14.29
CA SER A 190 7.76 30.94 14.75
C SER A 190 7.39 29.79 13.81
N THR A 191 8.25 29.56 12.82
CA THR A 191 8.74 28.23 12.40
C THR A 191 7.73 27.08 12.36
N ARG A 192 6.76 27.11 11.44
CA ARG A 192 6.07 25.89 10.98
C ARG A 192 5.45 26.01 9.58
N THR A 193 6.26 26.34 8.57
CA THR A 193 5.77 26.49 7.18
C THR A 193 6.51 25.61 6.16
N GLU A 194 7.49 24.81 6.59
CA GLU A 194 8.28 23.96 5.68
C GLU A 194 7.76 22.53 5.52
N GLU A 195 6.91 22.03 6.42
CA GLU A 195 6.39 20.64 6.34
C GLU A 195 5.22 20.53 5.35
N ALA A 196 4.30 21.50 5.33
CA ALA A 196 3.13 21.46 4.44
C ALA A 196 3.49 21.61 2.94
N THR A 197 4.60 22.27 2.61
CA THR A 197 5.05 22.41 1.23
C THR A 197 5.79 21.16 0.74
N LYS A 198 6.45 20.39 1.61
CA LYS A 198 7.08 19.12 1.25
C LYS A 198 6.05 18.03 0.99
N GLU A 199 5.04 17.90 1.85
CA GLU A 199 3.97 16.90 1.66
C GLU A 199 3.15 17.15 0.36
N THR A 200 2.94 18.42 0.00
CA THR A 200 2.25 18.76 -1.26
C THR A 200 3.12 18.50 -2.50
N VAL A 201 4.44 18.63 -2.40
CA VAL A 201 5.37 18.31 -3.51
C VAL A 201 5.50 16.80 -3.69
N ASP A 202 5.56 16.03 -2.60
CA ASP A 202 5.65 14.56 -2.64
C ASP A 202 4.35 13.95 -3.19
N THR A 203 3.18 14.46 -2.78
CA THR A 203 1.89 14.03 -3.36
C THR A 203 1.77 14.40 -4.84
N GLN A 204 2.27 15.56 -5.27
CA GLN A 204 2.34 15.92 -6.69
C GLN A 204 3.32 15.02 -7.48
N ALA A 205 4.45 14.63 -6.90
CA ALA A 205 5.38 13.69 -7.52
C ALA A 205 4.77 12.30 -7.65
N LEU A 206 4.10 11.78 -6.61
CA LEU A 206 3.40 10.51 -6.63
C LEU A 206 2.25 10.50 -7.65
N ASN A 207 1.48 11.58 -7.75
CA ASN A 207 0.44 11.73 -8.77
C ASN A 207 1.01 11.71 -10.19
N LYS A 208 2.17 12.34 -10.42
CA LYS A 208 2.87 12.28 -11.72
C LYS A 208 3.36 10.87 -12.02
N VAL A 209 3.91 10.16 -11.04
CA VAL A 209 4.33 8.75 -11.19
C VAL A 209 3.11 7.87 -11.53
N ALA A 210 1.97 8.10 -10.89
CA ALA A 210 0.73 7.39 -11.20
C ALA A 210 0.19 7.69 -12.62
N ASP A 211 0.30 8.94 -13.12
CA ASP A 211 -0.02 9.25 -14.53
C ASP A 211 0.92 8.55 -15.50
N PHE A 212 2.23 8.53 -15.21
CA PHE A 212 3.19 7.77 -16.02
C PHE A 212 2.91 6.27 -16.02
N ASP A 213 2.58 5.70 -14.86
CA ASP A 213 2.21 4.28 -14.73
C ASP A 213 0.92 3.96 -15.50
N ALA A 214 -0.11 4.80 -15.41
CA ALA A 214 -1.34 4.64 -16.18
C ALA A 214 -1.08 4.71 -17.69
N ARG A 215 -0.23 5.64 -18.15
CA ARG A 215 0.16 5.74 -19.57
C ARG A 215 0.98 4.54 -20.01
N LEU A 216 1.91 4.06 -19.17
CA LEU A 216 2.65 2.83 -19.41
C LEU A 216 1.70 1.66 -19.52
N ALA A 217 0.78 1.46 -18.57
CA ALA A 217 -0.23 0.40 -18.63
C ALA A 217 -1.09 0.44 -19.91
N ILE A 218 -1.43 1.63 -20.41
CA ILE A 218 -2.12 1.78 -21.70
C ILE A 218 -1.21 1.33 -22.85
N LEU A 219 0.06 1.75 -22.88
CA LEU A 219 1.02 1.33 -23.89
C LEU A 219 1.25 -0.19 -23.82
N GLU A 220 1.41 -0.76 -22.63
CA GLU A 220 1.59 -2.18 -22.41
C GLU A 220 0.37 -2.98 -22.89
N ARG A 221 -0.84 -2.49 -22.62
CA ARG A 221 -2.07 -3.07 -23.15
C ARG A 221 -2.15 -2.98 -24.67
N GLN A 222 -1.71 -1.87 -25.27
CA GLN A 222 -1.68 -1.70 -26.73
C GLN A 222 -0.62 -2.58 -27.40
N LEU A 223 0.53 -2.77 -26.76
CA LEU A 223 1.58 -3.69 -27.19
C LEU A 223 1.25 -5.16 -26.86
N GLY A 224 0.21 -5.40 -26.05
CA GLY A 224 -0.26 -6.75 -25.70
C GLY A 224 0.66 -7.53 -24.77
N ILE A 225 1.67 -6.89 -24.16
CA ILE A 225 2.66 -7.58 -23.31
C ILE A 225 2.05 -8.17 -22.04
N THR A 226 0.88 -7.68 -21.61
CA THR A 226 0.12 -8.20 -20.46
C THR A 226 -0.70 -9.45 -20.77
N SER A 227 -0.91 -9.79 -22.06
CA SER A 227 -1.55 -11.05 -22.46
C SER A 227 -0.60 -12.24 -22.39
N LEU A 228 0.69 -11.99 -22.09
CA LEU A 228 1.72 -13.02 -21.94
C LEU A 228 1.78 -13.62 -20.53
N ASP A 229 1.16 -12.98 -19.53
CA ASP A 229 1.02 -13.53 -18.18
C ASP A 229 -0.14 -14.56 -18.08
N ALA A 230 -0.91 -14.72 -19.16
CA ALA A 230 -1.75 -15.89 -19.38
C ALA A 230 -0.90 -16.94 -20.13
N PRO A 231 -0.65 -18.12 -19.55
CA PRO A 231 0.27 -19.12 -20.10
C PRO A 231 -0.28 -19.89 -21.32
N GLU A 232 -1.36 -19.40 -21.92
CA GLU A 232 -2.10 -20.09 -22.99
C GLU A 232 -1.99 -19.29 -24.28
N ALA A 233 -1.28 -19.87 -25.24
CA ALA A 233 -1.01 -19.35 -26.59
C ALA A 233 0.11 -18.29 -26.70
N SER A 234 1.33 -18.66 -26.31
CA SER A 234 2.51 -18.63 -27.19
C SER A 234 3.79 -18.94 -26.40
N THR A 235 4.07 -20.24 -26.20
CA THR A 235 5.41 -20.73 -25.79
C THR A 235 6.46 -20.59 -26.89
N ALA A 236 6.13 -19.98 -28.04
CA ALA A 236 7.09 -19.54 -29.03
C ALA A 236 7.36 -18.04 -28.87
N THR A 237 8.59 -17.76 -28.46
CA THR A 237 9.32 -16.48 -28.53
C THR A 237 9.12 -15.49 -27.37
N SER A 238 10.09 -15.55 -26.46
CA SER A 238 10.67 -14.34 -25.85
C SER A 238 10.77 -13.22 -26.90
N PHE A 239 10.01 -12.14 -26.71
CA PHE A 239 10.13 -10.85 -27.40
C PHE A 239 10.57 -10.94 -28.87
N LEU A 240 9.68 -11.37 -29.77
CA LEU A 240 9.85 -11.04 -31.19
C LEU A 240 9.91 -9.51 -31.32
N PRO A 241 11.01 -8.92 -31.82
CA PRO A 241 11.10 -7.48 -31.94
C PRO A 241 10.04 -7.01 -32.94
N ILE A 242 9.11 -6.17 -32.47
CA ILE A 242 7.92 -5.70 -33.21
C ILE A 242 8.32 -4.98 -34.50
N ILE A 243 9.46 -4.28 -34.48
CA ILE A 243 9.93 -3.50 -35.62
C ILE A 243 10.35 -4.42 -36.79
N PRO A 244 11.21 -5.43 -36.61
CA PRO A 244 11.49 -6.45 -37.63
C PRO A 244 10.26 -7.17 -38.16
N THR A 245 9.30 -7.58 -37.31
CA THR A 245 8.08 -8.27 -37.77
C THR A 245 7.18 -7.35 -38.58
N LEU A 246 7.01 -6.09 -38.15
CA LEU A 246 6.28 -5.08 -38.91
C LEU A 246 6.98 -4.76 -40.24
N SER A 247 8.32 -4.67 -40.25
CA SER A 247 9.08 -4.46 -41.50
C SER A 247 8.97 -5.64 -42.47
N LEU A 248 8.88 -6.86 -41.94
CA LEU A 248 8.66 -8.07 -42.72
C LEU A 248 7.25 -8.07 -43.29
N LEU A 249 6.24 -7.76 -42.47
CA LEU A 249 4.84 -7.62 -42.91
C LEU A 249 4.69 -6.50 -43.93
N ASP A 250 5.34 -5.35 -43.74
CA ASP A 250 5.37 -4.24 -44.70
C ASP A 250 6.02 -4.67 -46.02
N ARG A 251 7.14 -5.41 -45.96
CA ARG A 251 7.75 -6.02 -47.15
C ARG A 251 6.82 -7.04 -47.83
N GLN A 252 6.12 -7.86 -47.06
CA GLN A 252 5.15 -8.84 -47.59
C GLN A 252 3.93 -8.13 -48.21
N LEU A 253 3.43 -7.07 -47.58
CA LEU A 253 2.36 -6.23 -48.11
C LEU A 253 2.83 -5.46 -49.34
N ALA A 254 4.07 -4.96 -49.39
CA ALA A 254 4.66 -4.35 -50.58
C ALA A 254 4.77 -5.36 -51.73
N LEU A 255 5.08 -6.64 -51.44
CA LEU A 255 5.09 -7.72 -52.43
C LEU A 255 3.69 -8.09 -52.91
N LEU A 256 2.68 -8.06 -52.03
CA LEU A 256 1.28 -8.35 -52.37
C LEU A 256 0.59 -7.19 -53.11
N THR A 257 0.91 -5.95 -52.74
CA THR A 257 0.34 -4.73 -53.35
C THR A 257 1.03 -4.34 -54.64
N SER A 258 2.27 -4.80 -54.87
CA SER A 258 2.92 -4.76 -56.19
C SER A 258 2.37 -5.82 -57.15
N SER A 259 1.05 -6.04 -57.12
CA SER A 259 0.20 -7.05 -57.80
C SER A 259 0.24 -7.04 -59.34
N THR A 260 1.45 -7.10 -59.89
CA THR A 260 1.80 -7.57 -61.23
C THR A 260 2.84 -8.71 -61.13
N SER A 261 3.22 -9.14 -59.91
CA SER A 261 4.46 -9.88 -59.64
C SER A 261 4.37 -11.40 -59.50
N GLN A 262 3.21 -12.06 -59.64
CA GLN A 262 3.17 -13.53 -59.64
C GLN A 262 4.11 -14.13 -60.70
N THR A 263 4.23 -13.50 -61.87
CA THR A 263 5.21 -13.87 -62.91
C THR A 263 6.63 -13.34 -62.64
N HIS A 264 6.77 -12.26 -61.85
CA HIS A 264 8.07 -11.69 -61.49
C HIS A 264 8.76 -12.43 -60.33
N ILE A 265 8.01 -13.03 -59.41
CA ILE A 265 8.55 -13.84 -58.31
C ILE A 265 9.14 -15.14 -58.87
N ASP A 266 8.44 -15.82 -59.78
CA ASP A 266 8.95 -17.02 -60.43
C ASP A 266 10.20 -16.74 -61.30
N THR A 267 10.25 -15.59 -61.99
CA THR A 267 11.43 -15.19 -62.76
C THR A 267 12.59 -14.72 -61.89
N LEU A 268 12.33 -14.09 -60.75
CA LEU A 268 13.36 -13.76 -59.76
C LEU A 268 13.87 -15.02 -59.04
N ALA A 269 13.01 -15.97 -58.70
CA ALA A 269 13.40 -17.27 -58.15
C ALA A 269 14.24 -18.06 -59.15
N GLN A 270 13.89 -18.06 -60.44
CA GLN A 270 14.74 -18.65 -61.49
C GLN A 270 16.07 -17.93 -61.63
N LYS A 271 16.11 -16.59 -61.56
CA LYS A 271 17.37 -15.83 -61.60
C LYS A 271 18.24 -16.08 -60.38
N LEU A 272 17.66 -16.19 -59.20
CA LEU A 272 18.37 -16.48 -57.95
C LEU A 272 18.90 -17.92 -57.96
N GLN A 273 18.11 -18.87 -58.46
CA GLN A 273 18.55 -20.25 -58.69
C GLN A 273 19.70 -20.32 -59.72
N GLN A 274 19.65 -19.49 -60.77
CA GLN A 274 20.70 -19.38 -61.78
C GLN A 274 21.95 -18.64 -61.28
N GLN A 275 21.83 -17.82 -60.24
CA GLN A 275 22.95 -17.17 -59.56
C GLN A 275 23.56 -18.06 -58.47
N GLN A 276 22.81 -19.04 -57.95
CA GLN A 276 23.30 -20.07 -57.02
C GLN A 276 23.92 -21.30 -57.72
N THR A 277 23.80 -21.46 -59.04
CA THR A 277 24.66 -22.42 -59.75
C THR A 277 26.09 -21.89 -59.78
N PRO A 278 27.08 -22.59 -59.17
CA PRO A 278 28.43 -22.09 -59.07
C PRO A 278 29.09 -22.08 -60.45
N LYS A 279 29.17 -20.91 -61.07
CA LYS A 279 30.13 -20.64 -62.14
C LYS A 279 31.45 -20.30 -61.45
N PRO A 280 32.53 -21.08 -61.59
CA PRO A 280 33.83 -20.70 -61.06
C PRO A 280 34.36 -19.56 -61.91
N SER A 281 34.11 -18.32 -61.48
CA SER A 281 34.83 -17.16 -62.00
C SER A 281 36.28 -17.27 -61.54
N GLY A 282 37.18 -17.34 -62.52
CA GLY A 282 38.61 -17.46 -62.31
C GLY A 282 39.24 -16.22 -61.68
N THR A 283 40.37 -16.50 -61.04
CA THR A 283 41.53 -15.62 -60.85
C THR A 283 41.33 -14.39 -59.95
N THR A 284 41.47 -14.59 -58.64
CA THR A 284 42.03 -13.59 -57.72
C THR A 284 43.15 -14.24 -56.92
N ASP A 285 44.22 -14.63 -57.62
CA ASP A 285 45.44 -15.22 -57.05
C ASP A 285 46.52 -14.13 -56.97
N GLY A 286 46.44 -13.27 -55.95
CA GLY A 286 47.41 -12.17 -55.83
C GLY A 286 47.35 -11.28 -54.58
N LEU A 287 46.43 -11.51 -53.63
CA LEU A 287 46.33 -10.68 -52.41
C LEU A 287 46.13 -11.48 -51.11
N HIS A 288 46.12 -12.82 -51.16
CA HIS A 288 45.81 -13.65 -49.99
C HIS A 288 47.03 -14.04 -49.13
N GLU A 289 48.25 -13.60 -49.47
CA GLU A 289 49.48 -14.06 -48.82
C GLU A 289 49.96 -13.19 -47.64
N LEU A 290 49.13 -12.23 -47.18
CA LEU A 290 49.46 -11.31 -46.06
C LEU A 290 48.69 -11.59 -44.75
N HIS A 291 47.76 -12.54 -44.73
CA HIS A 291 47.08 -12.94 -43.49
C HIS A 291 47.44 -14.36 -43.14
N THR A 292 48.20 -14.53 -42.05
CA THR A 292 48.52 -15.86 -41.55
C THR A 292 47.22 -16.62 -41.24
N PRO A 293 47.17 -17.95 -41.42
CA PRO A 293 45.98 -18.75 -41.13
C PRO A 293 45.52 -18.59 -39.66
N GLU A 294 46.45 -18.28 -38.76
CA GLU A 294 46.17 -17.93 -37.36
C GLU A 294 45.40 -16.61 -37.22
N ASP A 295 45.75 -15.59 -38.00
CA ASP A 295 45.05 -14.30 -37.96
C ASP A 295 43.63 -14.44 -38.49
N MET A 296 43.42 -15.29 -39.51
CA MET A 296 42.08 -15.63 -39.99
C MET A 296 41.27 -16.42 -38.95
N ALA A 297 41.90 -17.31 -38.17
CA ALA A 297 41.24 -18.00 -37.07
C ALA A 297 40.86 -17.05 -35.92
N LYS A 298 41.75 -16.11 -35.56
CA LYS A 298 41.48 -15.06 -34.57
C LYS A 298 40.37 -14.12 -35.05
N LEU A 299 40.35 -13.76 -36.33
CA LEU A 299 39.31 -12.89 -36.91
C LEU A 299 37.95 -13.59 -36.92
N ARG A 300 37.90 -14.89 -37.24
CA ARG A 300 36.67 -15.70 -37.09
C ARG A 300 36.21 -15.81 -35.64
N ALA A 301 37.13 -15.96 -34.69
CA ALA A 301 36.81 -15.95 -33.26
C ALA A 301 36.26 -14.59 -32.80
N LEU A 302 36.86 -13.47 -33.24
CA LEU A 302 36.36 -12.13 -32.95
C LEU A 302 34.99 -11.87 -33.60
N TYR A 303 34.79 -12.36 -34.83
CA TYR A 303 33.51 -12.26 -35.51
C TYR A 303 32.43 -13.11 -34.83
N ALA A 304 32.79 -14.25 -34.26
CA ALA A 304 31.89 -15.06 -33.43
C ALA A 304 31.52 -14.38 -32.10
N LEU A 305 32.41 -13.55 -31.55
CA LEU A 305 32.14 -12.76 -30.34
C LEU A 305 31.31 -11.50 -30.62
N LEU A 306 31.34 -10.98 -31.86
CA LEU A 306 30.62 -9.76 -32.25
C LEU A 306 29.10 -9.82 -31.97
N PRO A 307 28.36 -10.90 -32.31
CA PRO A 307 26.95 -11.05 -31.95
C PRO A 307 26.67 -10.85 -30.46
N THR A 308 27.52 -11.41 -29.59
CA THR A 308 27.36 -11.29 -28.13
C THR A 308 27.62 -9.87 -27.63
N LEU A 309 28.59 -9.18 -28.22
CA LEU A 309 28.86 -7.78 -27.91
C LEU A 309 27.76 -6.87 -28.45
N THR A 310 27.20 -7.17 -29.63
CA THR A 310 26.10 -6.39 -30.20
C THR A 310 24.80 -6.57 -29.43
N SER A 311 24.55 -7.75 -28.83
CA SER A 311 23.38 -7.95 -27.96
C SER A 311 23.57 -7.32 -26.58
N LEU A 312 24.80 -7.27 -26.05
CA LEU A 312 25.09 -6.66 -24.75
C LEU A 312 25.18 -5.13 -24.82
N SER A 313 25.69 -4.56 -25.91
CA SER A 313 25.83 -3.10 -26.11
C SER A 313 24.56 -2.28 -25.80
N PRO A 314 23.35 -2.63 -26.27
CA PRO A 314 22.14 -1.87 -25.94
C PRO A 314 21.69 -2.00 -24.49
N THR A 315 22.18 -3.00 -23.74
CA THR A 315 21.82 -3.22 -22.32
C THR A 315 22.73 -2.46 -21.35
N VAL A 316 23.91 -2.02 -21.78
CA VAL A 316 24.84 -1.26 -20.93
C VAL A 316 24.28 0.11 -20.52
N PRO A 317 23.70 0.93 -21.43
CA PRO A 317 23.10 2.21 -21.04
C PRO A 317 21.98 2.09 -20.00
N PRO A 318 20.97 1.20 -20.12
CA PRO A 318 19.93 1.07 -19.09
C PRO A 318 20.46 0.51 -17.76
N LEU A 319 21.49 -0.34 -17.78
CA LEU A 319 22.16 -0.77 -16.55
C LEU A 319 22.89 0.40 -15.87
N LEU A 320 23.52 1.29 -16.64
CA LEU A 320 24.18 2.48 -16.11
C LEU A 320 23.17 3.47 -15.54
N THR A 321 22.03 3.71 -16.20
CA THR A 321 20.97 4.58 -15.66
C THR A 321 20.36 3.98 -14.39
N ARG A 322 20.15 2.65 -14.33
CA ARG A 322 19.70 1.96 -13.12
C ARG A 322 20.74 2.02 -12.01
N LEU A 323 22.03 1.84 -12.29
CA LEU A 323 23.09 2.01 -11.29
C LEU A 323 23.18 3.46 -10.80
N ARG A 324 22.91 4.44 -11.66
CA ARG A 324 22.89 5.85 -11.28
C ARG A 324 21.70 6.19 -10.39
N SER A 325 20.51 5.63 -10.64
CA SER A 325 19.37 5.77 -9.73
C SER A 325 19.59 5.00 -8.43
N LEU A 326 20.21 3.83 -8.49
CA LEU A 326 20.50 2.99 -7.32
C LEU A 326 21.69 3.49 -6.50
N ARG A 327 22.56 4.34 -7.06
CA ARG A 327 23.71 4.94 -6.36
C ARG A 327 23.29 5.68 -5.10
N THR A 328 22.16 6.40 -5.14
CA THR A 328 21.65 7.13 -3.98
C THR A 328 21.19 6.15 -2.90
N LEU A 329 20.51 5.06 -3.28
CA LEU A 329 20.12 4.00 -2.36
C LEU A 329 21.34 3.31 -1.74
N HIS A 330 22.35 2.97 -2.53
CA HIS A 330 23.58 2.39 -2.00
C HIS A 330 24.33 3.34 -1.07
N ALA A 331 24.43 4.63 -1.42
CA ALA A 331 25.03 5.62 -0.54
C ALA A 331 24.27 5.72 0.79
N ASN A 332 22.92 5.77 0.73
CA ASN A 332 22.07 5.78 1.91
C ASN A 332 22.19 4.50 2.74
N ALA A 333 22.33 3.33 2.09
CA ALA A 333 22.51 2.06 2.77
C ALA A 333 23.85 2.01 3.52
N VAL A 334 24.92 2.53 2.91
CA VAL A 334 26.22 2.66 3.55
C VAL A 334 26.13 3.62 4.74
N THR A 335 25.53 4.80 4.58
CA THR A 335 25.35 5.72 5.70
C THR A 335 24.48 5.13 6.81
N ALA A 336 23.42 4.38 6.45
CA ALA A 336 22.56 3.71 7.42
C ALA A 336 23.32 2.65 8.21
N SER A 337 24.16 1.84 7.55
CA SER A 337 25.03 0.89 8.24
C SER A 337 26.00 1.58 9.20
N GLN A 338 26.61 2.69 8.78
CA GLN A 338 27.51 3.47 9.65
C GLN A 338 26.77 4.08 10.85
N THR A 339 25.56 4.61 10.65
CA THR A 339 24.75 5.13 11.77
C THR A 339 24.30 4.02 12.71
N LEU A 340 24.04 2.82 12.20
CA LEU A 340 23.69 1.66 13.01
C LEU A 340 24.88 1.23 13.87
N ASP A 341 26.07 1.14 13.27
CA ASP A 341 27.31 0.85 14.00
C ASP A 341 27.59 1.92 15.09
N GLU A 342 27.31 3.20 14.80
CA GLU A 342 27.45 4.27 15.79
C GLU A 342 26.43 4.15 16.93
N VAL A 343 25.18 3.77 16.63
CA VAL A 343 24.15 3.53 17.63
C VAL A 343 24.48 2.31 18.49
N GLU A 344 24.97 1.22 17.89
CA GLU A 344 25.45 0.04 18.61
C GLU A 344 26.58 0.41 19.58
N ARG A 345 27.55 1.20 19.11
CA ARG A 345 28.63 1.69 19.98
C ARG A 345 28.11 2.55 21.14
N LYS A 346 27.12 3.42 20.90
CA LYS A 346 26.48 4.24 21.95
C LYS A 346 25.67 3.39 22.92
N GLN A 347 25.03 2.33 22.44
CA GLN A 347 24.30 1.38 23.27
C GLN A 347 25.25 0.61 24.19
N ASP A 348 26.38 0.14 23.66
CA ASP A 348 27.43 -0.50 24.46
C ASP A 348 28.00 0.43 25.54
N GLU A 349 28.17 1.72 25.21
CA GLU A 349 28.62 2.74 26.16
C GLU A 349 27.57 3.01 27.25
N ALA A 350 26.31 3.20 26.86
CA ALA A 350 25.21 3.37 27.81
C ALA A 350 25.06 2.15 28.72
N ASP A 351 25.21 0.93 28.19
CA ASP A 351 25.17 -0.29 28.99
C ASP A 351 26.33 -0.39 29.98
N ARG A 352 27.53 0.11 29.63
CA ARG A 352 28.66 0.24 30.56
C ARG A 352 28.36 1.28 31.63
N GLU A 353 27.91 2.46 31.25
CA GLU A 353 27.53 3.52 32.20
C GLU A 353 26.45 2.98 33.15
N ILE A 354 25.37 2.39 32.68
CA ILE A 354 24.31 1.83 33.54
C ILE A 354 24.88 0.81 34.55
N ARG A 355 25.88 0.00 34.17
CA ARG A 355 26.55 -0.90 35.12
C ARG A 355 27.33 -0.11 36.18
N GLU A 356 28.07 0.91 35.80
CA GLU A 356 28.77 1.81 36.73
C GLU A 356 27.80 2.53 37.67
N TRP A 357 26.66 3.02 37.16
CA TRP A 357 25.60 3.64 37.96
C TRP A 357 24.97 2.64 38.93
N ARG A 358 24.74 1.38 38.53
CA ARG A 358 24.25 0.33 39.44
C ARG A 358 25.25 0.04 40.55
N ASP A 359 26.54 -0.06 40.23
CA ASP A 359 27.57 -0.31 41.25
C ASP A 359 27.78 0.91 42.15
N GLY A 360 27.68 2.12 41.62
CA GLY A 360 27.65 3.35 42.39
C GLY A 360 26.45 3.40 43.35
N LEU A 361 25.26 3.03 42.87
CA LEU A 361 24.04 2.99 43.69
C LEU A 361 24.14 1.94 44.80
N LYS A 362 24.69 0.76 44.53
CA LYS A 362 24.96 -0.24 45.59
C LYS A 362 25.89 0.30 46.66
N LYS A 363 26.97 1.00 46.29
CA LYS A 363 27.88 1.63 47.27
C LYS A 363 27.18 2.70 48.09
N VAL A 364 26.29 3.48 47.47
CA VAL A 364 25.48 4.48 48.19
C VAL A 364 24.48 3.80 49.12
N GLU A 365 23.82 2.73 48.69
CA GLU A 365 22.90 1.94 49.50
C GLU A 365 23.62 1.33 50.72
N GLU A 366 24.80 0.75 50.52
CA GLU A 366 25.66 0.24 51.60
C GLU A 366 26.10 1.37 52.55
N ALA A 367 26.46 2.54 52.03
CA ALA A 367 26.85 3.69 52.83
C ALA A 367 25.66 4.25 53.64
N VAL A 368 24.46 4.29 53.06
CA VAL A 368 23.23 4.71 53.73
C VAL A 368 22.83 3.71 54.80
N ALA A 369 22.88 2.40 54.53
CA ALA A 369 22.60 1.36 55.53
C ALA A 369 23.58 1.44 56.70
N LYS A 370 24.87 1.68 56.43
CA LYS A 370 25.87 1.90 57.47
C LYS A 370 25.63 3.18 58.26
N ALA A 371 25.23 4.27 57.60
CA ALA A 371 24.87 5.53 58.24
C ALA A 371 23.60 5.41 59.09
N GLU A 372 22.60 4.65 58.64
CA GLU A 372 21.37 4.36 59.37
C GLU A 372 21.66 3.53 60.62
N SER A 373 22.46 2.46 60.51
CA SER A 373 22.91 1.68 61.67
C SER A 373 23.69 2.55 62.66
N GLY A 374 24.62 3.38 62.18
CA GLY A 374 25.37 4.31 63.03
C GLY A 374 24.47 5.38 63.67
N MET A 375 23.44 5.84 62.98
CA MET A 375 22.45 6.78 63.52
C MET A 375 21.57 6.12 64.58
N LEU A 376 21.17 4.86 64.38
CA LEU A 376 20.44 4.08 65.38
C LEU A 376 21.29 3.86 66.63
N GLU A 377 22.55 3.46 66.48
CA GLU A 377 23.49 3.33 67.60
C GLU A 377 23.71 4.65 68.34
N ASN A 378 23.93 5.75 67.60
CA ASN A 378 24.06 7.08 68.18
C ASN A 378 22.77 7.53 68.88
N SER A 379 21.61 7.25 68.31
CA SER A 379 20.31 7.59 68.91
C SER A 379 20.08 6.81 70.20
N ALA A 380 20.45 5.53 70.24
CA ALA A 380 20.37 4.71 71.44
C ALA A 380 21.34 5.23 72.51
N ALA A 381 22.57 5.60 72.13
CA ALA A 381 23.54 6.21 73.02
C ALA A 381 23.02 7.52 73.63
N VAL A 382 22.46 8.40 72.80
CA VAL A 382 21.81 9.65 73.24
C VAL A 382 20.62 9.37 74.14
N GLU A 383 19.78 8.38 73.84
CA GLU A 383 18.66 7.99 74.70
C GLU A 383 19.14 7.53 76.08
N THR A 384 20.21 6.73 76.16
CA THR A 384 20.85 6.40 77.44
C THR A 384 21.36 7.61 78.18
N TRP A 385 22.03 8.55 77.50
CA TRP A 385 22.52 9.78 78.13
C TRP A 385 21.38 10.68 78.61
N VAL A 386 20.28 10.78 77.85
CA VAL A 386 19.08 11.53 78.25
C VAL A 386 18.44 10.88 79.48
N LYS A 387 18.30 9.55 79.51
CA LYS A 387 17.79 8.82 80.69
C LYS A 387 18.66 9.05 81.93
N GLU A 388 19.98 9.00 81.78
CA GLU A 388 20.90 9.30 82.89
C GLU A 388 20.75 10.76 83.37
N LEU A 389 20.60 11.71 82.44
CA LEU A 389 20.35 13.11 82.75
C LEU A 389 19.01 13.30 83.49
N GLU A 390 17.94 12.66 83.02
CA GLU A 390 16.62 12.67 83.66
C GLU A 390 16.67 12.09 85.08
N GLU A 391 17.40 10.98 85.30
CA GLU A 391 17.62 10.43 86.63
C GLU A 391 18.36 11.41 87.55
N ARG A 392 19.40 12.08 87.04
CA ARG A 392 20.13 13.09 87.82
C ARG A 392 19.26 14.29 88.16
N VAL A 393 18.42 14.74 87.24
CA VAL A 393 17.46 15.83 87.50
C VAL A 393 16.43 15.41 88.54
N LYS A 394 15.90 14.18 88.47
CA LYS A 394 14.97 13.63 89.48
C LYS A 394 15.59 13.48 90.87
N ARG A 395 16.91 13.33 90.99
CA ARG A 395 17.60 13.32 92.29
C ARG A 395 17.85 14.73 92.86
N LEU A 396 17.76 15.76 92.03
CA LEU A 396 18.00 17.16 92.40
C LEU A 396 16.70 17.93 92.68
N ALA A 397 15.58 17.51 92.11
CA ALA A 397 14.22 17.95 92.47
C ALA A 397 13.69 17.12 93.65
#